data_AF-A0A1I3G6E6-F1
#
_entry.id   AF-A0A1I3G6E6-F1
#
_cell.length_a   1.000
_cell.length_b   1.000
_cell.length_c   1.000
_cell.angle_alpha   90.00
_cell.angle_beta   90.00
_cell.angle_gamma   90.00
#
_symmetry.space_group_name_H-M   'P 1'
#
loop_
_entity.id
_entity.type
_entity.pdbx_description
1 polymer ?
#
loop_
_entity_poly.entity_id
_entity_poly.type
_entity_poly.pdbx_seq_one_letter_code
_entity_poly.pdbx_strand_id
1 'polypeptide(L)'
;MTKKQEGFSLIEVIIAVGILALISVYVLQVLVTSSRLNEKAEDLDNSVFKANQYIHLLDATNSIDDFLQHERMIFADVEEENGIKKAILYLDETWQPVEKSRADDGLTLEAAFRIQIFLEPQEILLSEGSQLVRLTLKSEKFGSYLLETEENPLVYQISTTRYLP
;
A
#
# COMPACT_ATOMS: atom_id res chain seq x y z
N MET A 1 43.38 -55.97 -4.07
CA MET A 1 41.99 -55.47 -4.14
C MET A 1 41.99 -54.21 -5.00
N THR A 2 41.64 -54.32 -6.29
CA THR A 2 41.53 -53.18 -7.20
C THR A 2 40.14 -52.57 -7.06
N LYS A 3 40.05 -51.32 -6.57
CA LYS A 3 38.81 -50.54 -6.56
C LYS A 3 38.35 -50.34 -8.01
N LYS A 4 37.19 -50.91 -8.38
CA LYS A 4 36.47 -50.52 -9.60
C LYS A 4 36.11 -49.05 -9.46
N GLN A 5 36.58 -48.20 -10.37
CA GLN A 5 36.02 -46.86 -10.53
C GLN A 5 34.73 -47.03 -11.33
N GLU A 6 33.60 -46.92 -10.66
CA GLU A 6 32.29 -46.89 -11.32
C GLU A 6 32.10 -45.49 -11.91
N GLY A 7 32.16 -45.39 -13.24
CA GLY A 7 31.82 -44.16 -13.95
C GLY A 7 30.30 -44.00 -14.05
N PHE A 8 29.81 -42.77 -14.04
CA PHE A 8 28.39 -42.48 -14.24
C PHE A 8 27.96 -42.89 -15.65
N SER A 9 26.79 -43.54 -15.75
CA SER A 9 26.14 -43.83 -17.02
C SER A 9 25.58 -42.54 -17.63
N LEU A 10 25.56 -42.46 -18.96
CA LEU A 10 25.00 -41.32 -19.69
C LEU A 10 23.56 -41.01 -19.25
N ILE A 11 22.78 -42.04 -18.97
CA ILE A 11 21.39 -41.87 -18.52
C ILE A 11 21.30 -41.27 -17.12
N GLU A 12 22.23 -41.61 -16.23
CA GLU A 12 22.29 -41.04 -14.87
C GLU A 12 22.66 -39.56 -14.93
N VAL A 13 23.57 -39.18 -15.83
CA VAL A 13 23.91 -37.77 -16.07
C VAL A 13 22.71 -37.00 -16.61
N ILE A 14 21.97 -37.55 -17.58
CA ILE A 14 20.77 -36.90 -18.14
C ILE A 14 19.70 -36.71 -17.05
N ILE A 15 19.44 -37.75 -16.25
CA ILE A 15 18.46 -37.69 -15.16
C ILE A 15 18.90 -36.66 -14.10
N ALA A 16 20.18 -36.66 -13.72
CA ALA A 16 20.71 -35.72 -12.73
C ALA A 16 20.58 -34.26 -13.20
N VAL A 17 20.91 -33.97 -14.46
CA VAL A 17 20.76 -32.63 -15.05
C VAL A 17 19.27 -32.24 -15.12
N GLY A 18 18.39 -33.16 -15.50
CA GLY A 18 16.95 -32.92 -15.53
C GLY A 18 16.38 -32.56 -14.15
N ILE A 19 16.74 -33.32 -13.12
CA ILE A 19 16.34 -33.04 -11.73
C ILE A 19 16.90 -31.68 -11.28
N LEU A 20 18.17 -31.41 -11.57
CA LEU A 20 18.81 -30.14 -11.19
C LEU A 20 18.12 -28.94 -11.84
N ALA A 21 17.74 -29.05 -13.12
CA ALA A 21 17.01 -27.99 -13.82
C ALA A 21 15.65 -27.72 -13.18
N LEU A 22 14.88 -28.77 -12.85
CA LEU A 22 13.59 -28.63 -12.18
C LEU A 22 13.71 -27.97 -10.80
N ILE A 23 14.69 -28.41 -10.00
CA ILE A 23 14.96 -27.82 -8.68
C ILE A 23 15.34 -26.35 -8.83
N SER A 24 16.17 -26.00 -9.82
CA SER A 24 16.60 -24.62 -10.04
C SER A 24 15.43 -23.69 -10.35
N VAL A 25 14.52 -24.12 -11.23
CA VAL A 25 13.31 -23.34 -11.56
C VAL A 25 12.41 -23.19 -10.33
N TYR A 26 12.25 -24.25 -9.54
CA TYR A 26 11.44 -24.21 -8.33
C TYR A 26 12.01 -23.23 -7.29
N VAL A 27 13.32 -23.26 -7.06
CA VAL A 27 14.00 -22.33 -6.13
C VAL A 27 13.83 -20.88 -6.59
N LEU A 28 13.96 -20.62 -7.89
CA LEU A 28 13.72 -19.28 -8.46
C LEU A 28 12.28 -18.82 -8.23
N GLN A 29 11.30 -19.69 -8.47
CA GLN A 29 9.90 -19.37 -8.25
C GLN A 29 9.59 -19.05 -6.79
N VAL A 30 10.16 -19.83 -5.86
CA VAL A 30 10.04 -19.57 -4.42
C VAL A 30 10.67 -18.23 -4.07
N LEU A 31 11.89 -17.95 -4.55
CA LEU A 31 12.58 -16.68 -4.27
C LEU A 31 11.76 -15.48 -4.74
N VAL A 32 11.26 -15.50 -5.98
CA VAL A 32 10.46 -14.40 -6.53
C VAL A 32 9.16 -14.24 -5.74
N THR A 33 8.50 -15.34 -5.39
CA THR A 33 7.28 -15.31 -4.58
C THR A 33 7.53 -14.74 -3.19
N SER A 34 8.62 -15.15 -2.54
CA SER A 34 9.01 -14.65 -1.23
C SER A 34 9.35 -13.16 -1.28
N SER A 35 10.09 -12.71 -2.29
CA SER A 35 10.42 -11.29 -2.47
C SER A 35 9.15 -10.44 -2.62
N ARG A 36 8.21 -10.90 -3.45
CA ARG A 36 6.91 -10.22 -3.63
C ARG A 36 6.08 -10.19 -2.36
N LEU A 37 6.00 -11.31 -1.64
CA LEU A 37 5.26 -11.36 -0.38
C LEU A 37 5.88 -10.45 0.68
N ASN A 38 7.20 -10.35 0.72
CA ASN A 38 7.91 -9.44 1.61
C ASN A 38 7.59 -7.98 1.29
N GLU A 39 7.66 -7.59 0.02
CA GLU A 39 7.27 -6.24 -0.43
C GLU A 39 5.82 -5.90 -0.05
N LYS A 40 4.88 -6.82 -0.32
CA LYS A 40 3.47 -6.64 0.06
C LYS A 40 3.27 -6.50 1.57
N ALA A 41 4.02 -7.25 2.38
CA ALA A 41 3.92 -7.18 3.83
C ALA A 41 4.46 -5.84 4.36
N GLU A 42 5.60 -5.39 3.83
CA GLU A 42 6.18 -4.09 4.16
C GLU A 42 5.25 -2.93 3.78
N ASP A 43 4.69 -2.96 2.56
CA ASP A 43 3.73 -1.97 2.09
C ASP A 43 2.46 -1.96 2.95
N LEU A 44 1.97 -3.13 3.36
CA LEU A 44 0.82 -3.25 4.25
C LEU A 44 1.10 -2.67 5.65
N ASP A 45 2.23 -3.01 6.26
CA ASP A 45 2.60 -2.52 7.59
C ASP A 45 2.73 -1.00 7.61
N ASN A 46 3.41 -0.44 6.59
CA ASN A 46 3.54 1.02 6.44
C ASN A 46 2.18 1.68 6.20
N SER A 47 1.31 1.07 5.39
CA SER A 47 -0.03 1.57 5.14
C SER A 47 -0.89 1.61 6.40
N VAL A 48 -0.88 0.53 7.18
CA VAL A 48 -1.59 0.44 8.47
C VAL A 48 -1.04 1.47 9.45
N PHE A 49 0.28 1.65 9.49
CA PHE A 49 0.91 2.67 10.33
C PHE A 49 0.43 4.08 9.97
N LYS A 50 0.44 4.45 8.68
CA LYS A 50 -0.05 5.75 8.22
C LYS A 50 -1.55 5.92 8.46
N ALA A 51 -2.36 4.90 8.20
CA ALA A 51 -3.78 4.93 8.47
C ALA A 51 -4.07 5.22 9.95
N ASN A 52 -3.37 4.54 10.87
CA ASN A 52 -3.48 4.81 12.30
C ASN A 52 -3.04 6.23 12.66
N GLN A 53 -1.98 6.75 12.04
CA GLN A 53 -1.57 8.15 12.24
C GLN A 53 -2.66 9.13 11.83
N TYR A 54 -3.34 8.93 10.71
CA TYR A 54 -4.43 9.81 10.27
C TYR A 54 -5.69 9.65 11.12
N ILE A 55 -6.01 8.44 11.56
CA ILE A 55 -7.10 8.20 12.52
C ILE A 55 -6.85 8.97 13.81
N HIS A 56 -5.66 8.81 14.40
CA HIS A 56 -5.29 9.52 15.63
C HIS A 56 -5.21 11.03 15.44
N LEU A 57 -4.80 11.49 14.25
CA LEU A 57 -4.82 12.90 13.92
C LEU A 57 -6.24 13.44 13.90
N LEU A 58 -7.19 12.73 13.27
CA LEU A 58 -8.60 13.11 13.26
C LEU A 58 -9.16 13.14 14.69
N ASP A 59 -8.84 12.13 15.51
CA ASP A 59 -9.26 12.05 16.93
C ASP A 59 -8.70 13.21 17.78
N ALA A 60 -7.59 13.81 17.38
CA ALA A 60 -6.96 14.94 18.07
C ALA A 60 -7.45 16.32 17.58
N THR A 61 -8.22 16.36 16.49
CA THR A 61 -8.71 17.60 15.88
C THR A 61 -10.13 17.92 16.33
N ASN A 62 -10.49 19.21 16.31
CA ASN A 62 -11.83 19.64 16.72
C ASN A 62 -12.83 19.65 15.55
N SER A 63 -12.35 19.65 14.31
CA SER A 63 -13.20 19.66 13.12
C SER A 63 -12.51 19.00 11.95
N ILE A 64 -13.31 18.63 10.93
CA ILE A 64 -12.77 18.11 9.67
C ILE A 64 -11.84 19.15 9.01
N ASP A 65 -12.15 20.44 9.12
CA ASP A 65 -11.32 21.50 8.55
C ASP A 65 -9.97 21.64 9.26
N ASP A 66 -9.95 21.48 10.59
CA ASP A 66 -8.73 21.47 11.40
C ASP A 66 -7.82 20.28 11.04
N PHE A 67 -8.42 19.10 10.83
CA PHE A 67 -7.73 17.93 10.29
C PHE A 67 -7.07 18.20 8.94
N LEU A 68 -7.81 18.80 7.99
CA LEU A 68 -7.32 19.06 6.64
C LEU A 68 -6.25 20.16 6.58
N GLN A 69 -6.22 21.08 7.54
CA GLN A 69 -5.21 22.14 7.63
C GLN A 69 -3.95 21.74 8.39
N HIS A 70 -3.91 20.53 8.96
CA HIS A 70 -2.76 20.06 9.73
C HIS A 70 -1.50 19.93 8.84
N GLU A 71 -0.31 20.14 9.42
CA GLU A 71 0.99 20.10 8.70
C GLU A 71 1.21 18.80 7.90
N ARG A 72 0.65 17.68 8.36
CA ARG A 72 0.74 16.36 7.72
C ARG A 72 -0.16 16.21 6.49
N MET A 73 -1.11 17.13 6.33
CA MET A 73 -2.05 17.20 5.21
C MET A 73 -1.67 18.30 4.20
N ILE A 74 -0.52 18.96 4.37
CA ILE A 74 -0.12 20.14 3.56
C ILE A 74 -0.02 19.84 2.06
N PHE A 75 0.34 18.61 1.69
CA PHE A 75 0.42 18.15 0.30
C PHE A 75 -0.83 17.38 -0.15
N ALA A 76 -1.89 17.38 0.66
CA ALA A 76 -3.13 16.72 0.30
C ALA A 76 -3.88 17.55 -0.74
N ASP A 77 -4.31 16.89 -1.81
CA ASP A 77 -5.29 17.44 -2.75
C ASP A 77 -6.69 17.21 -2.15
N VAL A 78 -7.41 18.29 -1.85
CA VAL A 78 -8.70 18.22 -1.17
C VAL A 78 -9.82 18.52 -2.16
N GLU A 79 -10.68 17.53 -2.35
CA GLU A 79 -11.91 17.62 -3.14
C GLU A 79 -13.11 17.55 -2.20
N GLU A 80 -14.17 18.30 -2.49
CA GLU A 80 -15.44 18.20 -1.76
C GLU A 80 -16.55 17.91 -2.76
N GLU A 81 -17.26 16.79 -2.57
CA GLU A 81 -18.38 16.39 -3.41
C GLU A 81 -19.55 15.91 -2.53
N ASN A 82 -20.73 16.51 -2.71
CA ASN A 82 -21.94 16.16 -1.97
C ASN A 82 -21.79 16.16 -0.43
N GLY A 83 -20.98 17.08 0.11
CA GLY A 83 -20.70 17.18 1.56
C GLY A 83 -19.68 16.16 2.09
N ILE A 84 -19.14 15.31 1.22
CA ILE A 84 -18.03 14.40 1.53
C ILE A 84 -16.73 15.11 1.19
N LYS A 85 -15.85 15.26 2.18
CA LYS A 85 -14.50 15.78 1.96
C LYS A 85 -13.55 14.63 1.67
N LYS A 86 -12.85 14.70 0.56
CA LYS A 86 -11.89 13.69 0.09
C LYS A 86 -10.51 14.33 0.02
N ALA A 87 -9.57 13.83 0.80
CA ALA A 87 -8.17 14.23 0.73
C ALA A 87 -7.34 13.14 0.06
N ILE A 88 -6.51 13.51 -0.90
CA ILE A 88 -5.63 12.60 -1.64
C ILE A 88 -4.18 12.98 -1.36
N LEU A 89 -3.42 12.05 -0.80
CA LEU A 89 -1.99 12.18 -0.52
C LEU A 89 -1.20 11.25 -1.43
N TYR A 90 -0.12 11.77 -1.99
CA TYR A 90 0.84 11.00 -2.77
C TYR A 90 2.08 10.76 -1.90
N LEU A 91 2.60 9.54 -1.91
CA LEU A 91 3.79 9.19 -1.13
C LEU A 91 4.84 8.52 -2.02
N ASP A 92 6.12 8.72 -1.68
CA ASP A 92 7.24 8.04 -2.30
C ASP A 92 7.42 6.59 -1.79
N GLU A 93 8.44 5.89 -2.29
CA GLU A 93 8.77 4.52 -1.87
C GLU A 93 9.10 4.41 -0.36
N THR A 94 9.48 5.53 0.28
CA THR A 94 9.80 5.61 1.70
C THR A 94 8.59 6.05 2.55
N TRP A 95 7.39 6.07 1.95
CA TRP A 95 6.14 6.48 2.58
C TRP A 95 6.18 7.92 3.13
N GLN A 96 6.98 8.80 2.52
CA GLN A 96 6.99 10.23 2.81
C GLN A 96 6.07 10.98 1.84
N PRO A 97 5.35 12.01 2.30
CA PRO A 97 4.43 12.74 1.44
C PRO A 97 5.19 13.57 0.42
N VAL A 98 4.79 13.48 -0.85
CA VAL A 98 5.37 14.23 -1.96
C VAL A 98 4.36 15.22 -2.53
N GLU A 99 4.84 16.38 -2.96
CA GLU A 99 3.99 17.38 -3.62
C GLU A 99 3.48 16.84 -4.97
N LYS A 100 2.26 17.18 -5.33
CA LYS A 100 1.72 16.86 -6.65
C LYS A 100 2.44 17.68 -7.72
N SER A 101 3.45 17.10 -8.38
CA SER A 101 4.08 17.75 -9.53
C SER A 101 3.21 17.52 -10.76
N ARG A 102 2.74 18.60 -11.39
CA ARG A 102 2.10 18.56 -12.72
C ARG A 102 3.17 18.25 -13.78
N ALA A 103 3.54 16.98 -13.92
CA ALA A 103 3.96 16.49 -15.22
C ALA A 103 2.70 16.32 -16.10
N ASP A 104 2.83 16.54 -17.42
CA ASP A 104 1.76 16.62 -18.45
C ASP A 104 0.86 15.37 -18.55
N ASP A 105 1.16 14.35 -17.75
CA ASP A 105 0.61 13.01 -17.68
C ASP A 105 -0.01 12.65 -16.30
N GLY A 106 -0.07 13.61 -15.37
CA GLY A 106 -0.93 13.52 -14.17
C GLY A 106 -0.40 12.70 -13.00
N LEU A 107 0.89 12.33 -13.00
CA LEU A 107 1.58 11.63 -11.91
C LEU A 107 2.83 12.42 -11.47
N THR A 108 3.00 12.61 -10.17
CA THR A 108 4.29 13.02 -9.62
C THR A 108 5.28 11.89 -9.93
N LEU A 109 6.38 12.17 -10.65
CA LEU A 109 7.42 11.20 -11.03
C LEU A 109 8.01 10.39 -9.84
N GLU A 110 7.80 10.86 -8.62
CA GLU A 110 8.33 10.30 -7.37
C GLU A 110 7.27 9.56 -6.54
N ALA A 111 6.00 9.56 -6.94
CA ALA A 111 4.93 8.92 -6.18
C ALA A 111 4.88 7.41 -6.43
N ALA A 112 5.09 6.62 -5.38
CA ALA A 112 4.94 5.18 -5.38
C ALA A 112 3.61 4.71 -4.76
N PHE A 113 2.96 5.55 -3.95
CA PHE A 113 1.68 5.24 -3.31
C PHE A 113 0.72 6.42 -3.34
N ARG A 114 -0.57 6.12 -3.19
CA ARG A 114 -1.61 7.11 -2.89
C ARG A 114 -2.45 6.68 -1.70
N ILE A 115 -2.73 7.62 -0.80
CA ILE A 115 -3.69 7.46 0.29
C ILE A 115 -4.87 8.39 0.01
N GLN A 116 -6.06 7.81 -0.05
CA GLN A 116 -7.32 8.53 -0.17
C GLN A 116 -8.04 8.48 1.17
N ILE A 117 -8.41 9.65 1.67
CA ILE A 117 -9.09 9.86 2.94
C ILE A 117 -10.46 10.44 2.63
N PHE A 118 -11.51 9.67 2.86
CA PHE A 118 -12.90 10.12 2.71
C PHE A 118 -13.48 10.41 4.08
N LEU A 119 -13.99 11.63 4.25
CA LEU A 119 -14.57 12.15 5.47
C LEU A 119 -16.04 12.44 5.17
N GLU A 120 -16.91 11.55 5.64
CA GLU A 120 -18.35 11.59 5.42
C GLU A 120 -19.07 11.99 6.72
N PRO A 121 -19.54 13.25 6.85
CA PRO A 121 -20.37 13.64 7.98
C PRO A 121 -21.61 12.76 8.08
N GLN A 122 -21.95 12.33 9.28
CA GLN A 122 -23.16 11.54 9.55
C GLN A 122 -24.23 12.49 10.10
N GLU A 123 -25.40 12.51 9.46
CA GLU A 123 -26.56 13.29 9.88
C GLU A 123 -27.24 12.66 11.11
N ILE A 124 -26.56 12.71 12.25
CA ILE A 124 -27.11 12.30 13.54
C ILE A 124 -27.18 13.55 14.42
N LEU A 125 -28.36 13.83 14.97
CA LEU A 125 -28.59 14.89 15.96
C LEU A 125 -27.78 14.57 17.22
N LEU A 126 -26.56 15.09 17.29
CA LEU A 126 -25.73 15.10 18.49
C LEU A 126 -25.93 16.44 19.21
N SER A 127 -25.45 16.52 20.45
CA SER A 127 -25.46 17.75 21.24
C SER A 127 -24.80 18.91 20.47
N GLU A 128 -25.24 20.16 20.73
CA GLU A 128 -24.82 21.35 19.97
C GLU A 128 -23.31 21.40 19.71
N GLY A 129 -22.92 21.31 18.43
CA GLY A 129 -21.54 21.46 17.96
C GLY A 129 -20.84 20.17 17.53
N SER A 130 -21.28 19.01 18.04
CA SER A 130 -20.58 17.74 17.80
C SER A 130 -21.09 16.99 16.57
N GLN A 131 -20.20 16.27 15.88
CA GLN A 131 -20.53 15.51 14.68
C GLN A 131 -19.91 14.12 14.68
N LEU A 132 -20.62 13.13 14.15
CA LEU A 132 -20.04 11.84 13.82
C LEU A 132 -19.54 11.89 12.38
N VAL A 133 -18.32 11.44 12.15
CA VAL A 133 -17.70 11.41 10.83
C VAL A 133 -17.30 9.99 10.53
N ARG A 134 -17.74 9.46 9.38
CA ARG A 134 -17.19 8.22 8.85
C ARG A 134 -15.92 8.56 8.09
N LEU A 135 -14.81 8.03 8.57
CA LEU A 135 -13.50 8.08 7.97
C LEU A 135 -13.27 6.79 7.20
N THR A 136 -13.09 6.88 5.88
CA THR A 136 -12.62 5.77 5.06
C THR A 136 -11.24 6.09 4.52
N LEU A 137 -10.26 5.25 4.83
CA LEU A 137 -8.88 5.35 4.38
C LEU A 137 -8.62 4.23 3.39
N LYS A 138 -8.09 4.58 2.22
CA LYS A 138 -7.73 3.65 1.16
C LYS A 138 -6.31 3.93 0.69
N SER A 139 -5.46 2.92 0.73
CA SER A 139 -4.07 3.00 0.28
C SER A 139 -3.88 2.12 -0.93
N GLU A 140 -3.28 2.67 -1.98
CA GLU A 140 -2.99 1.97 -3.22
C GLU A 140 -1.53 2.21 -3.61
N LYS A 141 -0.88 1.18 -4.17
CA LYS A 141 0.43 1.31 -4.78
C LYS A 141 0.27 1.83 -6.20
N PHE A 142 1.23 2.56 -6.75
CA PHE A 142 1.28 2.87 -8.17
C PHE A 142 1.99 1.75 -8.94
N GLY A 143 1.46 1.39 -10.10
CA GLY A 143 1.98 0.25 -10.87
C GLY A 143 1.58 -1.10 -10.27
N SER A 144 2.29 -2.17 -10.59
CA SER A 144 1.99 -3.53 -10.12
C SER A 144 3.13 -4.11 -9.30
N TYR A 145 2.80 -5.08 -8.44
CA TYR A 145 3.83 -5.90 -7.81
C TYR A 145 4.51 -6.79 -8.84
N LEU A 146 5.74 -7.21 -8.53
CA LEU A 146 6.52 -8.09 -9.40
C LEU A 146 5.71 -9.31 -9.87
N LEU A 147 5.64 -9.54 -11.18
CA LEU A 147 4.89 -10.62 -11.82
C LEU A 147 3.36 -10.62 -11.55
N GLU A 148 2.79 -9.49 -11.12
CA GLU A 148 1.35 -9.29 -11.07
C GLU A 148 0.88 -8.32 -12.16
N THR A 149 -0.34 -8.55 -12.64
CA THR A 149 -0.97 -7.78 -13.72
C THR A 149 -1.93 -6.71 -13.20
N GLU A 150 -2.23 -6.71 -11.90
CA GLU A 150 -3.11 -5.71 -11.29
C GLU A 150 -2.37 -4.38 -11.23
N GLU A 151 -2.86 -3.41 -12.01
CA GLU A 151 -2.38 -2.04 -11.93
C GLU A 151 -3.02 -1.32 -10.74
N ASN A 152 -2.17 -0.66 -9.97
CA ASN A 152 -2.51 0.09 -8.79
C ASN A 152 -3.26 -0.72 -7.72
N PRO A 153 -2.67 -1.83 -7.23
CA PRO A 153 -3.34 -2.74 -6.32
C PRO A 153 -3.69 -2.05 -5.00
N LEU A 154 -4.84 -2.42 -4.45
CA LEU A 154 -5.23 -2.01 -3.11
C LEU A 154 -4.28 -2.65 -2.09
N VAL A 155 -3.59 -1.81 -1.33
CA VAL A 155 -2.69 -2.24 -0.25
C VAL A 155 -3.49 -2.45 1.03
N TYR A 156 -4.29 -1.46 1.41
CA TYR A 156 -5.04 -1.47 2.65
C TYR A 156 -6.28 -0.57 2.57
N GLN A 157 -7.36 -0.99 3.23
CA GLN A 157 -8.55 -0.17 3.40
C GLN A 157 -9.12 -0.35 4.80
N ILE A 158 -9.48 0.75 5.44
CA ILE A 158 -10.22 0.76 6.69
C ILE A 158 -11.33 1.81 6.64
N SER A 159 -12.48 1.47 7.20
CA SER A 159 -13.59 2.40 7.40
C SER A 159 -13.98 2.40 8.86
N THR A 160 -14.11 3.58 9.45
CA THR A 160 -14.35 3.72 10.87
C THR A 160 -15.11 5.01 11.16
N THR A 161 -15.96 5.00 12.18
CA THR A 161 -16.70 6.20 12.60
C THR A 161 -16.00 6.83 13.79
N ARG A 162 -15.83 8.15 13.75
CA ARG A 162 -15.24 8.96 14.81
C ARG A 162 -16.16 10.07 15.25
N TYR A 163 -16.03 10.43 16.51
CA TYR A 163 -16.73 11.55 17.12
C TYR A 163 -15.80 12.76 17.08
N LEU A 164 -16.28 13.87 16.54
CA LEU A 164 -15.63 15.17 16.63
C LEU A 164 -16.46 16.06 17.58
N PRO A 165 -15.82 16.69 18.59
CA PRO A 165 -16.49 17.50 19.60
C PRO A 165 -17.10 18.78 19.04
#